data_AF-A0A0D2EI71-F1
#
_entry.id   AF-A0A0D2EI71-F1
#
_cell.length_a   1.000
_cell.length_b   1.000
_cell.length_c   1.000
_cell.angle_alpha   90.00
_cell.angle_beta   90.00
_cell.angle_gamma   90.00
#
_symmetry.space_group_name_H-M   'P 1'
#
loop_
_entity.id
_entity.type
_entity.pdbx_description
1 polymer ?
#
loop_
_entity_poly.entity_id
_entity_poly.type
_entity_poly.pdbx_seq_one_letter_code
_entity_poly.pdbx_strand_id
1 'polypeptide(L)'
;MAHIEIADNFPAPQAINLSAEKIRCSYWLTDRKRHCSRPVKMDPDAARKLQKNLADIHRAKSPPTSDLCSSVIEDLLERSCCWQHKTKLHYGTLLGGEVRRRWRDQLNAVKSERTAVGTTLAASSSAVNDRPGICRVETSAARQTVPRQNLRSGRHVAHPEPGREDDVAHTPAPDFLPMQKPGRTVAQKLLRGPTSEQLRRTRDLYAYGRKSSPGMLKIGVSVNVEARLEDWSRSCLYRPILKHHLKNVPCAQLVEGLTHSELLPFWRREIRCKHNPDCPTQHKEWFEVDDAVAFRVMDNWVKWIRLAKPYDGEGHLEPIWRSRIEDMEASGIPVTSQRLLDVFESSQRTSTARTDDALATRTGRTVLTVSSVDEAPKTSVDATRPAPVVVDVANTATVLSAIADIISSLSASQKCQLQGLLEERTPQRAFSSLPRSTRLVPAV
;
A
#
# COMPACT_ATOMS: atom_id res chain seq x y z
N MET A 1 -23.35 -0.47 9.77
CA MET A 1 -24.66 -0.37 9.12
C MET A 1 -24.78 0.85 8.18
N ALA A 2 -24.36 2.05 8.58
CA ALA A 2 -24.47 3.26 7.74
C ALA A 2 -23.88 3.14 6.31
N HIS A 3 -22.81 2.37 6.09
CA HIS A 3 -22.23 2.19 4.76
C HIS A 3 -23.10 1.36 3.80
N ILE A 4 -23.89 0.43 4.31
CA ILE A 4 -24.79 -0.42 3.50
C ILE A 4 -25.95 0.46 2.99
N GLU A 5 -26.55 1.25 3.88
CA GLU A 5 -27.61 2.20 3.52
C GLU A 5 -27.12 3.23 2.49
N ILE A 6 -25.89 3.73 2.60
CA ILE A 6 -25.30 4.62 1.59
C ILE A 6 -25.18 3.90 0.24
N ALA A 7 -24.66 2.67 0.22
CA ALA A 7 -24.50 1.89 -1.00
C ALA A 7 -25.84 1.62 -1.69
N ASP A 8 -26.92 1.47 -0.92
CA ASP A 8 -28.25 1.21 -1.48
C ASP A 8 -28.85 2.37 -2.26
N ASN A 9 -28.37 3.58 -1.98
CA ASN A 9 -28.79 4.80 -2.66
C ASN A 9 -27.93 5.13 -3.89
N PHE A 10 -26.93 4.30 -4.23
CA PHE A 10 -26.20 4.47 -5.49
C PHE A 10 -27.12 4.12 -6.67
N PRO A 11 -27.08 4.93 -7.75
CA PRO A 11 -27.80 4.59 -8.96
C PRO A 11 -27.29 3.26 -9.50
N ALA A 12 -28.19 2.49 -10.12
CA ALA A 12 -27.76 1.33 -10.90
C ALA A 12 -26.80 1.78 -12.02
N PRO A 13 -25.82 0.95 -12.43
CA PRO A 13 -24.89 1.30 -13.50
C PRO A 13 -25.57 1.83 -14.77
N GLN A 14 -26.74 1.30 -15.12
CA GLN A 14 -27.51 1.66 -16.31
C GLN A 14 -28.24 3.01 -16.18
N ALA A 15 -28.47 3.48 -14.96
CA ALA A 15 -29.14 4.75 -14.70
C ALA A 15 -28.18 5.95 -14.81
N ILE A 16 -26.87 5.70 -14.93
CA ILE A 16 -25.87 6.75 -15.11
C ILE A 16 -25.87 7.15 -16.59
N ASN A 17 -26.33 8.36 -16.88
CA ASN A 17 -26.37 8.88 -18.25
C ASN A 17 -24.96 9.29 -18.74
N LEU A 18 -24.19 8.33 -19.27
CA LEU A 18 -22.83 8.57 -19.76
C LEU A 18 -22.77 9.38 -21.07
N SER A 19 -23.90 9.61 -21.77
CA SER A 19 -23.90 10.41 -23.00
C SER A 19 -23.93 11.92 -22.75
N ALA A 20 -24.21 12.33 -21.50
CA ALA A 20 -24.19 13.73 -21.12
C ALA A 20 -22.75 14.28 -21.01
N GLU A 21 -22.52 15.49 -21.53
CA GLU A 21 -21.23 16.20 -21.41
C GLU A 21 -20.81 16.39 -19.94
N LYS A 22 -21.81 16.53 -19.06
CA LYS A 22 -21.64 16.63 -17.61
C LYS A 22 -22.62 15.69 -16.93
N ILE A 23 -22.12 14.80 -16.11
CA ILE A 23 -22.94 13.94 -15.25
C ILE A 23 -22.95 14.48 -13.82
N ARG A 24 -24.01 14.19 -13.07
CA ARG A 24 -24.04 14.47 -11.64
C ARG A 24 -23.26 13.40 -10.90
N CYS A 25 -22.52 13.79 -9.87
CA CYS A 25 -21.79 12.86 -9.05
C CYS A 25 -22.72 11.81 -8.41
N SER A 26 -22.44 10.53 -8.64
CA SER A 26 -23.27 9.40 -8.17
C SER A 26 -23.22 9.15 -6.65
N TYR A 27 -22.38 9.88 -5.91
CA TYR A 27 -22.24 9.72 -4.47
C TYR A 27 -23.49 10.24 -3.73
N TRP A 28 -24.06 9.40 -2.86
CA TRP A 28 -25.21 9.75 -2.02
C TRP A 28 -24.78 10.44 -0.72
N LEU A 29 -25.37 11.60 -0.44
CA LEU A 29 -25.17 12.37 0.80
C LEU A 29 -26.29 12.02 1.78
N THR A 30 -25.97 11.22 2.81
CA THR A 30 -26.95 10.75 3.81
C THR A 30 -27.58 11.88 4.61
N ASP A 31 -26.79 12.87 5.01
CA ASP A 31 -27.23 14.06 5.74
C ASP A 31 -28.29 14.87 4.97
N ARG A 32 -28.20 14.85 3.63
CA ARG A 32 -29.08 15.63 2.75
C ARG A 32 -30.10 14.80 2.00
N LYS A 33 -30.10 13.47 2.19
CA LYS A 33 -30.93 12.49 1.47
C LYS A 33 -31.00 12.77 -0.04
N ARG A 34 -29.85 13.05 -0.66
CA ARG A 34 -29.75 13.35 -2.10
C ARG A 34 -28.36 13.03 -2.67
N HIS A 35 -28.27 12.85 -3.98
CA HIS A 35 -26.97 12.76 -4.66
C HIS A 35 -26.21 14.09 -4.63
N CYS A 36 -24.89 13.99 -4.68
CA CYS A 36 -24.01 15.14 -4.81
C CYS A 36 -24.33 15.94 -6.07
N SER A 37 -24.61 17.23 -5.92
CA SER A 37 -24.92 18.12 -7.06
C SER A 37 -23.71 18.52 -7.90
N ARG A 38 -22.48 18.16 -7.50
CA ARG A 38 -21.29 18.58 -8.23
C ARG A 38 -21.26 17.90 -9.61
N PRO A 39 -21.05 18.67 -10.69
CA PRO A 39 -20.87 18.08 -12.01
C PRO A 39 -19.53 17.34 -12.06
N VAL A 40 -19.51 16.23 -12.78
CA VAL A 40 -18.30 15.49 -13.12
C VAL A 40 -18.13 15.64 -14.63
N LYS A 41 -17.01 16.23 -15.04
CA LYS A 41 -16.63 16.32 -16.45
C LYS A 41 -16.07 14.96 -16.85
N MET A 42 -16.71 14.30 -17.80
CA MET A 42 -16.21 13.05 -18.36
C MET A 42 -15.58 13.34 -19.71
N ASP A 43 -14.45 12.71 -19.98
CA ASP A 43 -13.87 12.70 -21.32
C ASP A 43 -14.84 11.97 -22.28
N PRO A 44 -15.25 12.58 -23.41
CA PRO A 44 -16.25 11.99 -24.31
C PRO A 44 -15.86 10.62 -24.88
N ASP A 45 -14.56 10.41 -25.17
CA ASP A 45 -14.07 9.13 -25.67
C ASP A 45 -14.14 8.04 -24.62
N ALA A 46 -13.72 8.35 -23.39
CA ALA A 46 -13.86 7.45 -22.27
C ALA A 46 -15.32 7.14 -21.93
N ALA A 47 -16.20 8.14 -22.02
CA ALA A 47 -17.64 7.96 -21.82
C ALA A 47 -18.24 7.00 -22.86
N ARG A 48 -17.91 7.22 -24.15
CA ARG A 48 -18.29 6.31 -25.25
C ARG A 48 -17.76 4.90 -25.04
N LYS A 49 -16.49 4.75 -24.66
CA LYS A 49 -15.86 3.46 -24.38
C LYS A 49 -16.58 2.74 -23.23
N LEU A 50 -16.87 3.44 -22.14
CA LEU A 50 -17.55 2.88 -20.98
C LEU A 50 -18.99 2.47 -21.30
N GLN A 51 -19.72 3.31 -22.04
CA GLN A 51 -21.06 3.00 -22.55
C GLN A 51 -21.05 1.75 -23.44
N LYS A 52 -20.05 1.64 -24.33
CA LYS A 52 -19.88 0.46 -25.19
C LYS A 52 -19.62 -0.79 -24.35
N ASN A 53 -18.71 -0.75 -23.39
CA ASN A 53 -18.40 -1.89 -22.53
C ASN A 53 -19.63 -2.35 -21.71
N LEU A 54 -20.42 -1.41 -21.19
CA LEU A 54 -21.69 -1.74 -20.52
C LEU A 54 -22.67 -2.41 -21.47
N ALA A 55 -22.83 -1.89 -22.69
CA ALA A 55 -23.69 -2.50 -23.69
C ALA A 55 -23.20 -3.91 -24.09
N ASP A 56 -21.89 -4.12 -24.18
CA ASP A 56 -21.29 -5.42 -24.47
C ASP A 56 -21.55 -6.44 -23.34
N ILE A 57 -21.41 -6.03 -22.07
CA ILE A 57 -21.79 -6.86 -20.91
C ILE A 57 -23.26 -7.29 -20.97
N HIS A 58 -24.15 -6.36 -21.34
CA HIS A 58 -25.59 -6.62 -21.47
C HIS A 58 -25.97 -7.48 -22.69
N ARG A 59 -25.20 -7.41 -23.78
CA ARG A 59 -25.42 -8.22 -24.99
C ARG A 59 -24.79 -9.61 -24.92
N ALA A 60 -23.77 -9.80 -24.08
CA ALA A 60 -23.06 -11.06 -23.98
C ALA A 60 -24.02 -12.21 -23.58
N LYS A 61 -24.12 -13.21 -24.47
CA LYS A 61 -24.91 -14.44 -24.25
C LYS A 61 -24.33 -15.28 -23.10
N SER A 62 -23.01 -15.29 -22.96
CA SER A 62 -22.30 -15.93 -21.85
C SER A 62 -22.08 -14.94 -20.69
N PRO A 63 -21.86 -15.42 -19.46
CA PRO A 63 -21.40 -14.56 -18.36
C PRO A 63 -20.14 -13.81 -18.81
N PRO A 64 -20.07 -12.47 -18.64
CA PRO A 64 -18.84 -11.73 -18.91
C PRO A 64 -17.75 -12.28 -18.00
N THR A 65 -16.50 -12.19 -18.46
CA THR A 65 -15.37 -12.51 -17.59
C THR A 65 -15.42 -11.62 -16.36
N SER A 66 -15.09 -12.19 -15.19
CA SER A 66 -15.03 -11.46 -13.92
C SER A 66 -14.16 -10.20 -14.04
N ASP A 67 -13.12 -10.27 -14.87
CA ASP A 67 -12.18 -9.20 -15.15
C ASP A 67 -12.82 -8.03 -15.91
N LEU A 68 -13.64 -8.30 -16.94
CA LEU A 68 -14.32 -7.24 -17.69
C LEU A 68 -15.34 -6.50 -16.82
N CYS A 69 -16.15 -7.23 -16.05
CA CYS A 69 -17.10 -6.63 -15.12
C CYS A 69 -16.40 -5.78 -14.06
N SER A 70 -15.32 -6.30 -13.48
CA SER A 70 -14.56 -5.56 -12.47
C SER A 70 -13.93 -4.30 -13.06
N SER A 71 -13.35 -4.37 -14.26
CA SER A 71 -12.79 -3.22 -14.97
C SER A 71 -13.85 -2.13 -15.25
N VAL A 72 -15.03 -2.51 -15.76
CA VAL A 72 -16.13 -1.56 -16.02
C VAL A 72 -16.66 -0.90 -14.76
N ILE A 73 -16.77 -1.66 -13.66
CA ILE A 73 -17.19 -1.13 -12.36
C ILE A 73 -16.16 -0.13 -11.81
N GLU A 74 -14.86 -0.44 -11.92
CA GLU A 74 -13.79 0.49 -11.52
C GLU A 74 -13.87 1.79 -12.33
N ASP A 75 -13.96 1.69 -13.66
CA ASP A 75 -14.09 2.85 -14.54
C ASP A 75 -15.33 3.69 -14.20
N LEU A 76 -16.47 3.05 -13.93
CA LEU A 76 -17.68 3.74 -13.50
C LEU A 76 -17.49 4.47 -12.18
N LEU A 77 -16.91 3.83 -11.15
CA LEU A 77 -16.68 4.49 -9.85
C LEU A 77 -15.71 5.65 -9.96
N GLU A 78 -14.65 5.47 -10.75
CA GLU A 78 -13.63 6.48 -11.00
C GLU A 78 -14.20 7.70 -11.72
N ARG A 79 -15.12 7.51 -12.67
CA ARG A 79 -15.58 8.56 -13.58
C ARG A 79 -16.95 9.13 -13.24
N SER A 80 -17.76 8.44 -12.43
CA SER A 80 -19.09 8.90 -12.01
C SER A 80 -19.07 9.76 -10.73
N CYS A 81 -17.92 9.90 -10.08
CA CYS A 81 -17.81 10.63 -8.82
C CYS A 81 -16.89 11.84 -8.93
N CYS A 82 -17.28 12.94 -8.27
CA CYS A 82 -16.43 14.13 -8.20
C CYS A 82 -15.17 13.83 -7.36
N TRP A 83 -14.12 14.61 -7.57
CA TRP A 83 -12.81 14.40 -6.93
C TRP A 83 -12.88 14.26 -5.39
N GLN A 84 -13.78 14.99 -4.73
CA GLN A 84 -13.98 14.90 -3.28
C GLN A 84 -14.50 13.53 -2.84
N HIS A 85 -15.46 12.97 -3.58
CA HIS A 85 -16.10 11.71 -3.25
C HIS A 85 -15.39 10.49 -3.81
N LYS A 86 -14.59 10.66 -4.87
CA LYS A 86 -13.75 9.60 -5.43
C LYS A 86 -12.90 8.96 -4.33
N THR A 87 -12.26 9.77 -3.48
CA THR A 87 -11.46 9.32 -2.31
C THR A 87 -12.20 8.41 -1.33
N LYS A 88 -13.52 8.57 -1.19
CA LYS A 88 -14.36 7.76 -0.30
C LYS A 88 -14.77 6.43 -0.94
N LEU A 89 -14.70 6.32 -2.26
CA LEU A 89 -15.05 5.13 -3.05
C LEU A 89 -13.82 4.40 -3.62
N HIS A 90 -12.60 4.84 -3.29
CA HIS A 90 -11.38 4.16 -3.71
C HIS A 90 -11.31 2.72 -3.18
N TYR A 91 -10.46 1.94 -3.84
CA TYR A 91 -10.17 0.56 -3.45
C TYR A 91 -9.75 0.48 -1.96
N GLY A 92 -10.35 -0.45 -1.23
CA GLY A 92 -10.10 -0.68 0.19
C GLY A 92 -11.00 0.09 1.16
N THR A 93 -11.90 0.96 0.71
CA THR A 93 -12.97 1.47 1.61
C THR A 93 -14.12 0.48 1.68
N LEU A 94 -14.73 0.32 2.86
CA LEU A 94 -15.90 -0.55 3.03
C LEU A 94 -17.06 -0.15 2.10
N LEU A 95 -17.34 1.15 2.00
CA LEU A 95 -18.36 1.67 1.08
C LEU A 95 -18.01 1.38 -0.38
N GLY A 96 -16.77 1.60 -0.81
CA GLY A 96 -16.34 1.31 -2.18
C GLY A 96 -16.45 -0.19 -2.50
N GLY A 97 -16.10 -1.07 -1.55
CA GLY A 97 -16.29 -2.52 -1.70
C GLY A 97 -17.76 -2.91 -1.84
N GLU A 98 -18.63 -2.31 -1.04
CA GLU A 98 -20.07 -2.57 -1.06
C GLU A 98 -20.72 -2.12 -2.37
N VAL A 99 -20.42 -0.90 -2.85
CA VAL A 99 -20.93 -0.42 -4.15
C VAL A 99 -20.45 -1.31 -5.30
N ARG A 100 -19.18 -1.75 -5.30
CA ARG A 100 -18.66 -2.69 -6.31
C ARG A 100 -19.42 -4.01 -6.31
N ARG A 101 -19.65 -4.58 -5.12
CA ARG A 101 -20.41 -5.83 -4.97
C ARG A 101 -21.81 -5.67 -5.55
N ARG A 102 -22.54 -4.65 -5.11
CA ARG A 102 -23.91 -4.38 -5.56
C ARG A 102 -24.00 -4.16 -7.08
N TRP A 103 -23.12 -3.34 -7.66
CA TRP A 103 -23.10 -3.13 -9.10
C TRP A 103 -22.76 -4.40 -9.89
N ARG A 104 -21.89 -5.26 -9.35
CA ARG A 104 -21.60 -6.58 -9.94
C ARG A 104 -22.85 -7.46 -9.90
N ASP A 105 -23.55 -7.51 -8.77
CA ASP A 105 -24.77 -8.29 -8.61
C ASP A 105 -25.87 -7.81 -9.58
N GLN A 106 -26.03 -6.49 -9.74
CA GLN A 106 -26.97 -5.91 -10.70
C GLN A 106 -26.62 -6.25 -12.15
N LEU A 107 -25.34 -6.19 -12.53
CA LEU A 107 -24.91 -6.58 -13.87
C LEU A 107 -25.12 -8.08 -14.15
N ASN A 108 -25.02 -8.92 -13.12
CA ASN A 108 -25.26 -10.35 -13.21
C ASN A 108 -26.77 -10.68 -13.25
N ALA A 109 -27.60 -9.98 -12.46
CA ALA A 109 -29.03 -10.26 -12.31
C ALA A 109 -29.84 -10.01 -13.60
N VAL A 110 -29.48 -8.99 -14.39
CA VAL A 110 -30.14 -8.68 -15.68
C VAL A 110 -30.09 -9.87 -16.67
N LYS A 111 -29.21 -10.86 -16.45
CA LYS A 111 -29.16 -12.08 -17.27
C LYS A 111 -30.20 -13.11 -16.86
N SER A 112 -30.39 -13.32 -15.56
CA SER A 112 -31.29 -14.36 -15.05
C SER A 112 -32.74 -14.14 -15.50
N GLU A 113 -33.17 -12.87 -15.59
CA GLU A 113 -34.50 -12.53 -16.09
C GLU A 113 -34.70 -12.88 -17.57
N ARG A 114 -33.66 -12.73 -18.41
CA ARG A 114 -33.75 -13.07 -19.84
C ARG A 114 -33.80 -14.58 -20.10
N THR A 115 -33.11 -15.37 -19.28
CA THR A 115 -33.15 -16.83 -19.39
C THR A 115 -34.51 -17.38 -18.96
N ALA A 116 -35.11 -16.81 -17.91
CA ALA A 116 -36.42 -17.25 -17.42
C ALA A 116 -37.55 -17.01 -18.45
N VAL A 117 -37.54 -15.87 -19.14
CA VAL A 117 -38.57 -15.54 -20.16
C VAL A 117 -38.45 -16.41 -21.41
N GLY A 118 -37.24 -16.90 -21.73
CA GLY A 118 -37.03 -17.80 -22.87
C GLY A 118 -37.56 -19.23 -22.66
N THR A 119 -37.67 -19.69 -21.41
CA THR A 119 -38.14 -21.05 -21.09
C THR A 119 -39.67 -21.17 -21.04
N THR A 120 -40.40 -20.07 -20.79
CA THR A 120 -41.86 -20.11 -20.67
C THR A 120 -42.60 -20.05 -22.03
N LEU A 121 -41.93 -19.64 -23.12
CA LEU A 121 -42.56 -19.55 -24.45
C LEU A 121 -42.50 -20.83 -25.31
N ALA A 122 -41.95 -21.93 -24.78
CA ALA A 122 -41.90 -23.22 -25.49
C ALA A 122 -43.09 -24.15 -25.19
N ALA A 123 -44.03 -23.75 -24.33
CA ALA A 123 -45.22 -24.55 -24.02
C ALA A 123 -46.46 -23.66 -23.96
N SER A 124 -47.07 -23.40 -25.11
CA SER A 124 -48.52 -23.16 -25.32
C SER A 124 -48.73 -22.52 -26.71
N SER A 125 -48.84 -23.37 -27.73
CA SER A 125 -49.48 -23.00 -28.99
C SER A 125 -50.82 -23.73 -29.05
N SER A 126 -51.91 -23.03 -28.75
CA SER A 126 -53.26 -23.33 -29.24
C SER A 126 -54.15 -22.10 -29.09
N ALA A 127 -54.53 -21.57 -30.26
CA ALA A 127 -55.72 -20.80 -30.64
C ALA A 127 -56.57 -20.08 -29.57
N VAL A 128 -56.94 -18.82 -29.84
CA VAL A 128 -58.25 -18.43 -30.40
C VAL A 128 -58.31 -16.89 -30.52
N ASN A 129 -58.90 -16.41 -31.62
CA ASN A 129 -59.25 -15.02 -31.91
C ASN A 129 -60.10 -14.40 -30.79
N ASP A 130 -59.87 -13.12 -30.46
CA ASP A 130 -60.94 -12.12 -30.46
C ASP A 130 -60.42 -10.68 -30.20
N ARG A 131 -60.86 -9.76 -31.07
CA ARG A 131 -61.05 -8.32 -30.81
C ARG A 131 -62.28 -8.17 -29.89
N PRO A 132 -62.58 -7.03 -29.19
CA PRO A 132 -62.19 -5.64 -29.49
C PRO A 132 -61.87 -4.80 -28.22
N GLY A 133 -61.70 -3.47 -28.36
CA GLY A 133 -62.01 -2.55 -27.25
C GLY A 133 -61.10 -1.34 -27.11
N ILE A 134 -61.50 -0.24 -27.73
CA ILE A 134 -61.01 1.12 -27.51
C ILE A 134 -61.31 1.54 -26.06
N CYS A 135 -60.31 2.03 -25.31
CA CYS A 135 -60.53 2.88 -24.15
C CYS A 135 -59.45 3.96 -24.07
N ARG A 136 -59.87 5.18 -24.42
CA ARG A 136 -59.19 6.46 -24.24
C ARG A 136 -59.37 6.87 -22.78
N VAL A 137 -58.28 7.05 -22.04
CA VAL A 137 -58.31 7.73 -20.74
C VAL A 137 -57.35 8.91 -20.80
N GLU A 138 -57.96 10.08 -20.92
CA GLU A 138 -57.36 11.36 -20.61
C GLU A 138 -57.13 11.42 -19.09
N THR A 139 -55.95 11.86 -18.66
CA THR A 139 -55.80 12.35 -17.28
C THR A 139 -55.04 13.66 -17.31
N SER A 140 -55.83 14.69 -17.06
CA SER A 140 -55.52 16.09 -17.00
C SER A 140 -54.61 16.43 -15.83
N ALA A 141 -53.73 17.39 -16.09
CA ALA A 141 -52.93 18.09 -15.12
C ALA A 141 -53.80 18.95 -14.18
N ALA A 142 -53.53 18.90 -12.88
CA ALA A 142 -53.91 19.96 -11.96
C ALA A 142 -52.80 20.19 -10.95
N ARG A 143 -52.10 21.31 -11.13
CA ARG A 143 -51.23 21.94 -10.12
C ARG A 143 -52.12 22.50 -9.01
N GLN A 144 -51.85 22.14 -7.77
CA GLN A 144 -52.32 22.92 -6.62
C GLN A 144 -51.11 23.32 -5.76
N THR A 145 -50.88 24.63 -5.75
CA THR A 145 -50.00 25.37 -4.86
C THR A 145 -50.64 25.48 -3.48
N VAL A 146 -49.97 24.96 -2.45
CA VAL A 146 -50.36 25.16 -1.04
C VAL A 146 -49.54 26.32 -0.45
N PRO A 147 -50.16 27.34 0.16
CA PRO A 147 -49.45 28.40 0.86
C PRO A 147 -48.98 27.93 2.24
N ARG A 148 -47.69 28.13 2.56
CA ARG A 148 -47.16 27.95 3.91
C ARG A 148 -47.47 29.20 4.75
N GLN A 149 -48.37 29.07 5.71
CA GLN A 149 -48.55 30.02 6.79
C GLN A 149 -47.64 29.67 7.97
N ASN A 150 -46.95 30.70 8.48
CA ASN A 150 -46.25 30.71 9.75
C ASN A 150 -47.26 30.68 10.90
N LEU A 151 -47.07 29.80 11.88
CA LEU A 151 -47.60 30.01 13.22
C LEU A 151 -46.56 29.65 14.28
N ARG A 152 -46.17 30.72 14.97
CA ARG A 152 -45.37 30.80 16.19
C ARG A 152 -46.38 30.80 17.36
N SER A 153 -46.35 29.78 18.21
CA SER A 153 -46.78 29.81 19.62
C SER A 153 -46.16 28.56 20.25
N GLY A 154 -45.40 28.62 21.33
CA GLY A 154 -45.76 29.23 22.60
C GLY A 154 -46.09 28.10 23.58
N ARG A 155 -45.07 27.37 24.04
CA ARG A 155 -45.19 26.49 25.21
C ARG A 155 -43.90 26.56 26.03
N HIS A 156 -43.98 27.32 27.12
CA HIS A 156 -43.08 27.21 28.24
C HIS A 156 -43.27 25.82 28.85
N VAL A 157 -42.29 24.94 28.64
CA VAL A 157 -42.13 23.72 29.42
C VAL A 157 -41.20 24.06 30.57
N ALA A 158 -41.66 23.79 31.79
CA ALA A 158 -40.89 23.99 33.00
C ALA A 158 -39.54 23.26 32.91
N HIS A 159 -38.47 24.00 33.16
CA HIS A 159 -37.12 23.46 33.27
C HIS A 159 -37.03 22.53 34.49
N PRO A 160 -36.62 21.26 34.32
CA PRO A 160 -36.11 20.46 35.42
C PRO A 160 -34.78 21.08 35.91
N GLU A 161 -34.63 21.10 37.22
CA GLU A 161 -33.44 21.53 37.96
C GLU A 161 -32.13 20.94 37.37
N PRO A 162 -31.02 21.71 37.37
CA PRO A 162 -29.72 21.28 36.87
C PRO A 162 -29.10 20.26 37.84
N GLY A 163 -29.48 19.00 37.67
CA GLY A 163 -28.72 17.88 38.21
C GLY A 163 -27.31 17.94 37.64
N ARG A 164 -26.31 17.87 38.52
CA ARG A 164 -24.89 17.67 38.21
C ARG A 164 -24.76 16.52 37.21
N GLU A 165 -24.68 16.85 35.92
CA GLU A 165 -24.20 15.93 34.91
C GLU A 165 -22.73 15.71 35.22
N ASP A 166 -22.44 14.53 35.75
CA ASP A 166 -21.10 14.04 35.98
C ASP A 166 -20.24 14.35 34.74
N ASP A 167 -19.11 15.02 34.95
CA ASP A 167 -18.05 15.29 33.98
C ASP A 167 -17.56 13.95 33.40
N VAL A 168 -18.29 13.38 32.45
CA VAL A 168 -17.85 12.21 31.70
C VAL A 168 -16.73 12.70 30.80
N ALA A 169 -15.49 12.56 31.30
CA ALA A 169 -14.27 12.92 30.60
C ALA A 169 -14.29 12.37 29.17
N HIS A 170 -14.61 13.21 28.20
CA HIS A 170 -14.59 12.84 26.80
C HIS A 170 -13.14 12.66 26.39
N THR A 171 -12.70 11.40 26.28
CA THR A 171 -11.41 11.07 25.67
C THR A 171 -11.39 11.66 24.25
N PRO A 172 -10.48 12.58 23.93
CA PRO A 172 -10.42 13.17 22.60
C PRO A 172 -10.19 12.08 21.57
N ALA A 173 -10.93 12.14 20.46
CA ALA A 173 -10.78 11.20 19.37
C ALA A 173 -9.32 11.21 18.85
N PRO A 174 -8.76 10.05 18.46
CA PRO A 174 -7.36 9.99 18.02
C PRO A 174 -7.16 10.77 16.71
N ASP A 175 -6.05 11.52 16.61
CA ASP A 175 -5.70 12.29 15.41
C ASP A 175 -5.33 11.37 14.21
N PHE A 176 -4.90 10.14 14.51
CA PHE A 176 -4.37 9.16 13.56
C PHE A 176 -5.08 7.82 13.71
N LEU A 177 -5.27 7.14 12.58
CA LEU A 177 -5.81 5.77 12.55
C LEU A 177 -4.81 4.81 11.93
N PRO A 178 -4.71 3.57 12.43
CA PRO A 178 -3.99 2.50 11.76
C PRO A 178 -4.46 2.35 10.32
N MET A 179 -3.51 2.20 9.40
CA MET A 179 -3.84 1.94 8.00
C MET A 179 -3.64 0.47 7.68
N GLN A 180 -4.72 -0.17 7.22
CA GLN A 180 -4.65 -1.51 6.65
C GLN A 180 -4.54 -1.39 5.13
N LYS A 181 -3.43 -1.85 4.57
CA LYS A 181 -3.27 -2.03 3.11
C LYS A 181 -3.18 -3.53 2.84
N PRO A 182 -4.32 -4.20 2.57
CA PRO A 182 -4.27 -5.62 2.22
C PRO A 182 -3.44 -5.83 0.95
N GLY A 183 -2.64 -6.89 0.92
CA GLY A 183 -1.97 -7.38 -0.29
C GLY A 183 -0.81 -6.56 -0.82
N ARG A 184 0.00 -5.95 0.05
CA ARG A 184 1.28 -5.33 -0.35
C ARG A 184 2.42 -5.67 0.62
N THR A 185 2.82 -6.95 0.63
CA THR A 185 4.02 -7.39 1.36
C THR A 185 5.28 -6.83 0.71
N VAL A 186 6.40 -6.86 1.44
CA VAL A 186 7.72 -6.52 0.91
C VAL A 186 8.07 -7.43 -0.27
N ALA A 187 7.89 -8.75 -0.11
CA ALA A 187 8.17 -9.74 -1.15
C ALA A 187 7.41 -9.48 -2.46
N GLN A 188 6.09 -9.24 -2.38
CA GLN A 188 5.27 -8.93 -3.56
C GLN A 188 5.78 -7.69 -4.32
N LYS A 189 6.24 -6.65 -3.60
CA LYS A 189 6.83 -5.46 -4.23
C LYS A 189 8.16 -5.76 -4.90
N LEU A 190 9.00 -6.57 -4.26
CA LEU A 190 10.30 -6.94 -4.81
C LEU A 190 10.15 -7.76 -6.09
N LEU A 191 9.28 -8.77 -6.07
CA LEU A 191 9.00 -9.67 -7.20
C LEU A 191 8.37 -8.95 -8.39
N ARG A 192 7.55 -7.91 -8.12
CA ARG A 192 6.99 -7.06 -9.18
C ARG A 192 8.05 -6.20 -9.86
N GLY A 193 9.09 -5.80 -9.12
CA GLY A 193 10.15 -4.93 -9.61
C GLY A 193 9.72 -3.47 -9.87
N PRO A 194 10.71 -2.59 -10.12
CA PRO A 194 10.46 -1.22 -10.55
C PRO A 194 10.06 -1.17 -12.03
N THR A 195 9.34 -0.13 -12.44
CA THR A 195 9.23 0.18 -13.87
C THR A 195 10.57 0.68 -14.43
N SER A 196 10.77 0.60 -15.75
CA SER A 196 11.97 1.15 -16.41
C SER A 196 12.19 2.65 -16.11
N GLU A 197 11.12 3.42 -15.97
CA GLU A 197 11.14 4.82 -15.54
C GLU A 197 11.62 4.98 -14.08
N GLN A 198 11.19 4.08 -13.18
CA GLN A 198 11.62 4.08 -11.78
C GLN A 198 13.08 3.70 -11.64
N LEU A 199 13.55 2.73 -12.42
CA LEU A 199 14.92 2.23 -12.42
C LEU A 199 15.93 3.35 -12.74
N ARG A 200 15.60 4.22 -13.72
CA ARG A 200 16.48 5.31 -14.18
C ARG A 200 16.46 6.54 -13.28
N ARG A 201 15.49 6.66 -12.37
CA ARG A 201 15.31 7.88 -11.58
C ARG A 201 16.01 7.79 -10.23
N THR A 202 17.01 8.64 -10.07
CA THR A 202 17.55 8.99 -8.76
C THR A 202 16.75 10.15 -8.16
N ARG A 203 16.41 10.03 -6.87
CA ARG A 203 15.77 11.09 -6.07
C ARG A 203 16.25 11.00 -4.63
N ASP A 204 15.90 11.99 -3.83
CA ASP A 204 16.18 11.97 -2.41
C ASP A 204 15.05 11.30 -1.65
N LEU A 205 15.41 10.44 -0.70
CA LEU A 205 14.50 9.84 0.27
C LEU A 205 14.64 10.60 1.59
N TYR A 206 13.53 10.97 2.21
CA TYR A 206 13.54 11.77 3.43
C TYR A 206 12.47 11.31 4.42
N ALA A 207 12.73 11.57 5.69
CA ALA A 207 11.77 11.45 6.78
C ALA A 207 11.67 12.77 7.54
N TYR A 208 10.46 13.18 7.88
CA TYR A 208 10.24 14.37 8.70
C TYR A 208 9.15 14.15 9.75
N GLY A 209 9.24 14.88 10.86
CA GLY A 209 8.22 14.92 11.90
C GLY A 209 7.64 16.32 12.10
N ARG A 210 6.80 16.49 13.12
CA ARG A 210 6.30 17.80 13.56
C ARG A 210 6.11 17.85 15.08
N LYS A 211 6.29 19.02 15.70
CA LYS A 211 6.22 19.18 17.17
C LYS A 211 4.87 18.74 17.77
N SER A 212 3.78 18.96 17.04
CA SER A 212 2.41 18.67 17.49
C SER A 212 2.07 17.17 17.53
N SER A 213 2.95 16.31 17.02
CA SER A 213 2.73 14.87 16.89
C SER A 213 4.06 14.15 17.10
N PRO A 214 4.60 14.15 18.34
CA PRO A 214 5.85 13.46 18.65
C PRO A 214 5.70 11.95 18.37
N GLY A 215 6.78 11.31 17.93
CA GLY A 215 6.78 9.88 17.54
C GLY A 215 6.13 9.57 16.19
N MET A 216 5.64 10.59 15.47
CA MET A 216 5.08 10.43 14.12
C MET A 216 6.05 10.93 13.05
N LEU A 217 6.41 10.04 12.13
CA LEU A 217 7.24 10.35 10.97
C LEU A 217 6.44 10.26 9.67
N LYS A 218 6.67 11.19 8.74
CA LYS A 218 6.29 11.03 7.35
C LYS A 218 7.51 10.71 6.53
N ILE A 219 7.45 9.64 5.74
CA ILE A 219 8.54 9.18 4.87
C ILE A 219 8.11 9.41 3.43
N GLY A 220 8.95 10.06 2.63
CA GLY A 220 8.66 10.39 1.25
C GLY A 220 9.88 10.48 0.34
N VAL A 221 9.65 10.62 -0.98
CA VAL A 221 10.70 10.95 -1.97
C VAL A 221 10.47 12.29 -2.64
N SER A 222 11.56 13.00 -2.96
CA SER A 222 11.51 14.27 -3.69
C SER A 222 12.76 14.48 -4.53
N VAL A 223 12.64 15.32 -5.56
CA VAL A 223 13.82 15.85 -6.28
C VAL A 223 14.49 16.97 -5.49
N ASN A 224 13.70 17.76 -4.77
CA ASN A 224 14.15 18.84 -3.88
C ASN A 224 13.38 18.70 -2.57
N VAL A 225 14.07 18.29 -1.50
CA VAL A 225 13.44 17.99 -0.20
C VAL A 225 13.03 19.28 0.48
N GLU A 226 13.85 20.32 0.41
CA GLU A 226 13.64 21.62 1.04
C GLU A 226 12.37 22.30 0.51
N ALA A 227 12.24 22.41 -0.82
CA ALA A 227 11.04 22.96 -1.45
C ALA A 227 9.79 22.16 -1.11
N ARG A 228 9.91 20.82 -1.02
CA ARG A 228 8.80 19.94 -0.65
C ARG A 228 8.37 20.14 0.81
N LEU A 229 9.31 20.34 1.73
CA LEU A 229 9.00 20.66 3.13
C LEU A 229 8.39 22.06 3.24
N GLU A 230 8.84 23.02 2.43
CA GLU A 230 8.24 24.35 2.38
C GLU A 230 6.79 24.30 1.87
N ASP A 231 6.50 23.50 0.84
CA ASP A 231 5.14 23.24 0.36
C ASP A 231 4.24 22.68 1.45
N TRP A 232 4.74 21.72 2.23
CA TRP A 232 4.00 21.19 3.39
C TRP A 232 3.78 22.27 4.44
N SER A 233 4.79 23.11 4.70
CA SER A 233 4.67 24.23 5.64
C SER A 233 3.57 25.20 5.25
N ARG A 234 3.50 25.59 3.97
CA ARG A 234 2.48 26.50 3.44
C ARG A 234 1.09 25.86 3.40
N SER A 235 1.00 24.65 2.86
CA SER A 235 -0.30 23.98 2.62
C SER A 235 -0.94 23.44 3.90
N CYS A 236 -0.15 23.09 4.91
CA CYS A 236 -0.66 22.46 6.13
C CYS A 236 -0.50 23.33 7.37
N LEU A 237 0.08 24.52 7.26
CA LEU A 237 0.20 25.49 8.36
C LEU A 237 0.95 24.97 9.60
N TYR A 238 1.92 24.08 9.41
CA TYR A 238 2.85 23.65 10.46
C TYR A 238 4.27 23.59 9.93
N ARG A 239 5.28 23.81 10.77
CA ARG A 239 6.70 23.70 10.37
C ARG A 239 7.15 22.23 10.39
N PRO A 240 7.48 21.60 9.24
CA PRO A 240 8.07 20.27 9.22
C PRO A 240 9.48 20.30 9.83
N ILE A 241 9.86 19.22 10.50
CA ILE A 241 11.21 19.02 11.05
C ILE A 241 11.84 17.88 10.25
N LEU A 242 12.78 18.19 9.36
CA LEU A 242 13.55 17.16 8.67
C LEU A 242 14.33 16.35 9.71
N LYS A 243 14.18 15.03 9.67
CA LYS A 243 14.75 14.10 10.64
C LYS A 243 15.82 13.20 10.03
N HIS A 244 15.60 12.77 8.79
CA HIS A 244 16.54 11.94 8.04
C HIS A 244 16.50 12.25 6.55
N HIS A 245 17.63 12.19 5.86
CA HIS A 245 17.76 12.55 4.44
C HIS A 245 18.86 11.74 3.76
N LEU A 246 18.46 10.95 2.77
CA LEU A 246 19.35 10.14 1.94
C LEU A 246 19.31 10.69 0.52
N LYS A 247 20.46 11.19 0.05
CA LYS A 247 20.61 11.81 -1.26
C LYS A 247 20.87 10.79 -2.36
N ASN A 248 20.42 11.11 -3.58
CA ASN A 248 20.70 10.34 -4.80
C ASN A 248 20.41 8.83 -4.63
N VAL A 249 19.22 8.52 -4.14
CA VAL A 249 18.77 7.14 -3.95
C VAL A 249 18.37 6.55 -5.31
N PRO A 250 19.01 5.46 -5.77
CA PRO A 250 18.58 4.75 -6.97
C PRO A 250 17.23 4.09 -6.74
N CYS A 251 16.37 4.05 -7.76
CA CYS A 251 15.04 3.47 -7.67
C CYS A 251 14.23 4.05 -6.50
N ALA A 252 14.35 5.35 -6.22
CA ALA A 252 13.86 5.96 -4.98
C ALA A 252 12.39 5.65 -4.67
N GLN A 253 11.50 5.64 -5.68
CA GLN A 253 10.09 5.30 -5.51
C GLN A 253 9.86 3.84 -5.09
N LEU A 254 10.68 2.91 -5.57
CA LEU A 254 10.66 1.53 -5.11
C LEU A 254 11.14 1.46 -3.65
N VAL A 255 12.26 2.10 -3.33
CA VAL A 255 12.83 2.15 -1.97
C VAL A 255 11.83 2.73 -0.96
N GLU A 256 11.17 3.82 -1.28
CA GLU A 256 10.07 4.40 -0.49
C GLU A 256 8.97 3.37 -0.28
N GLY A 257 8.53 2.74 -1.38
CA GLY A 257 7.50 1.74 -1.34
C GLY A 257 7.86 0.49 -0.51
N LEU A 258 9.13 0.09 -0.49
CA LEU A 258 9.63 -1.03 0.31
C LEU A 258 9.72 -0.65 1.79
N THR A 259 10.25 0.54 2.08
CA THR A 259 10.29 1.12 3.44
C THR A 259 8.89 1.17 4.04
N HIS A 260 7.91 1.70 3.29
CA HIS A 260 6.53 1.77 3.73
C HIS A 260 5.90 0.39 4.00
N SER A 261 6.24 -0.63 3.19
CA SER A 261 5.72 -1.99 3.38
C SER A 261 6.35 -2.72 4.56
N GLU A 262 7.65 -2.51 4.82
CA GLU A 262 8.31 -3.06 6.00
C GLU A 262 7.80 -2.39 7.29
N LEU A 263 7.52 -1.09 7.23
CA LEU A 263 6.94 -0.32 8.34
C LEU A 263 5.39 -0.37 8.39
N LEU A 264 4.75 -1.27 7.65
CA LEU A 264 3.30 -1.37 7.59
C LEU A 264 2.61 -1.48 8.98
N PRO A 265 3.14 -2.22 9.98
CA PRO A 265 2.54 -2.27 11.31
C PRO A 265 2.45 -0.90 12.01
N PHE A 266 3.37 0.00 11.70
CA PHE A 266 3.44 1.35 12.25
C PHE A 266 2.69 2.38 11.40
N TRP A 267 2.14 1.97 10.26
CA TRP A 267 1.55 2.88 9.30
C TRP A 267 0.23 3.46 9.82
N ARG A 268 0.13 4.78 9.81
CA ARG A 268 -1.02 5.59 10.19
C ARG A 268 -1.48 6.51 9.07
N ARG A 269 -2.77 6.82 9.08
CA ARG A 269 -3.39 7.90 8.32
C ARG A 269 -3.92 8.94 9.29
N GLU A 270 -3.61 10.20 9.02
CA GLU A 270 -4.22 11.33 9.74
C GLU A 270 -5.69 11.47 9.32
N ILE A 271 -6.61 11.58 10.27
CA ILE A 271 -8.05 11.65 9.98
C ILE A 271 -8.38 12.93 9.19
N ARG A 272 -7.81 14.04 9.64
CA ARG A 272 -7.88 15.37 9.04
C ARG A 272 -6.60 16.12 9.39
N CYS A 273 -6.14 17.01 8.52
CA CYS A 273 -4.99 17.85 8.86
C CYS A 273 -5.31 18.67 10.11
N LYS A 274 -4.54 18.46 11.18
CA LYS A 274 -4.77 19.11 12.48
C LYS A 274 -4.66 20.64 12.43
N HIS A 275 -3.76 21.14 11.58
CA HIS A 275 -3.36 22.55 11.54
C HIS A 275 -4.04 23.35 10.45
N ASN A 276 -4.58 22.69 9.44
CA ASN A 276 -5.33 23.33 8.38
C ASN A 276 -6.62 22.53 8.07
N PRO A 277 -7.77 22.95 8.62
CA PRO A 277 -9.07 22.32 8.36
C PRO A 277 -9.43 22.26 6.86
N ASP A 278 -8.94 23.21 6.08
CA ASP A 278 -9.16 23.31 4.64
C ASP A 278 -8.08 22.60 3.81
N CYS A 279 -7.16 21.87 4.46
CA CYS A 279 -6.13 21.13 3.75
C CYS A 279 -6.79 20.09 2.82
N PRO A 280 -6.58 20.18 1.49
CA PRO A 280 -7.19 19.24 0.55
C PRO A 280 -6.48 17.86 0.56
N THR A 281 -5.35 17.75 1.26
CA THR A 281 -4.47 16.58 1.19
C THR A 281 -4.85 15.54 2.23
N GLN A 282 -4.91 14.27 1.80
CA GLN A 282 -5.03 13.15 2.71
C GLN A 282 -3.65 12.68 3.17
N HIS A 283 -3.29 12.95 4.41
CA HIS A 283 -1.99 12.55 4.95
C HIS A 283 -2.00 11.06 5.35
N LYS A 284 -1.68 10.20 4.38
CA LYS A 284 -1.75 8.74 4.54
C LYS A 284 -0.43 8.07 4.90
N GLU A 285 0.69 8.78 4.91
CA GLU A 285 2.04 8.18 5.02
C GLU A 285 2.72 8.56 6.33
N TRP A 286 1.96 8.54 7.42
CA TRP A 286 2.53 8.74 8.75
C TRP A 286 2.90 7.38 9.36
N PHE A 287 3.96 7.33 10.15
CA PHE A 287 4.46 6.13 10.79
C PHE A 287 4.67 6.43 12.27
N GLU A 288 3.99 5.70 13.12
CA GLU A 288 4.12 5.75 14.58
C GLU A 288 5.23 4.77 14.99
N VAL A 289 6.47 5.21 14.86
CA VAL A 289 7.66 4.37 15.02
C VAL A 289 8.82 5.21 15.55
N ASP A 290 9.70 4.58 16.31
CA ASP A 290 10.94 5.21 16.74
C ASP A 290 11.80 5.67 15.55
N ASP A 291 12.40 6.85 15.71
CA ASP A 291 13.22 7.51 14.69
C ASP A 291 14.37 6.58 14.22
N ALA A 292 15.08 5.93 15.16
CA ALA A 292 16.21 5.06 14.81
C ALA A 292 15.77 3.78 14.10
N VAL A 293 14.60 3.23 14.42
CA VAL A 293 14.04 2.09 13.70
C VAL A 293 13.69 2.48 12.26
N ALA A 294 13.02 3.62 12.04
CA ALA A 294 12.67 4.07 10.70
C ALA A 294 13.90 4.35 9.84
N PHE A 295 14.90 5.04 10.40
CA PHE A 295 16.11 5.40 9.66
C PHE A 295 16.92 4.16 9.28
N ARG A 296 17.05 3.19 10.19
CA ARG A 296 17.71 1.91 9.90
C ARG A 296 17.03 1.17 8.74
N VAL A 297 15.70 1.13 8.69
CA VAL A 297 14.98 0.49 7.57
C VAL A 297 15.23 1.24 6.26
N MET A 298 15.18 2.58 6.27
CA MET A 298 15.49 3.40 5.09
C MET A 298 16.92 3.14 4.60
N ASP A 299 17.89 3.21 5.50
CA ASP A 299 19.32 3.01 5.21
C ASP A 299 19.58 1.61 4.66
N ASN A 300 18.98 0.59 5.27
CA ASN A 300 19.13 -0.79 4.84
C ASN A 300 18.59 -1.01 3.42
N TRP A 301 17.42 -0.47 3.08
CA TRP A 301 16.90 -0.57 1.71
C TRP A 301 17.80 0.13 0.70
N VAL A 302 18.28 1.34 1.02
CA VAL A 302 19.21 2.07 0.14
C VAL A 302 20.52 1.31 -0.02
N LYS A 303 21.08 0.77 1.08
CA LYS A 303 22.30 -0.05 1.07
C LYS A 303 22.10 -1.30 0.21
N TRP A 304 21.00 -2.02 0.39
CA TRP A 304 20.73 -3.25 -0.36
C TRP A 304 20.59 -2.98 -1.86
N ILE A 305 19.78 -2.00 -2.27
CA ILE A 305 19.63 -1.66 -3.70
C ILE A 305 20.98 -1.27 -4.33
N ARG A 306 21.83 -0.52 -3.61
CA ARG A 306 23.14 -0.09 -4.11
C ARG A 306 24.14 -1.24 -4.24
N LEU A 307 24.23 -2.10 -3.22
CA LEU A 307 25.23 -3.17 -3.15
C LEU A 307 24.82 -4.41 -3.95
N ALA A 308 23.58 -4.84 -3.78
CA ALA A 308 23.07 -6.07 -4.39
C ALA A 308 22.68 -5.91 -5.86
N LYS A 309 22.39 -4.67 -6.30
CA LYS A 309 21.86 -4.34 -7.63
C LYS A 309 20.84 -5.39 -8.11
N PRO A 310 19.74 -5.58 -7.37
CA PRO A 310 18.93 -6.79 -7.47
C PRO A 310 18.07 -6.85 -8.74
N TYR A 311 18.13 -5.83 -9.59
CA TYR A 311 17.33 -5.72 -10.81
C TYR A 311 18.24 -5.52 -12.02
N ASP A 312 17.85 -6.13 -13.14
CA ASP A 312 18.46 -5.90 -14.43
C ASP A 312 18.06 -4.53 -15.04
N GLY A 313 18.54 -4.24 -16.26
CA GLY A 313 18.23 -3.01 -16.98
C GLY A 313 16.76 -2.82 -17.37
N GLU A 314 15.96 -3.88 -17.33
CA GLU A 314 14.52 -3.88 -17.63
C GLU A 314 13.66 -3.81 -16.36
N GLY A 315 14.27 -3.95 -15.18
CA GLY A 315 13.60 -3.95 -13.89
C GLY A 315 13.17 -5.33 -13.42
N HIS A 316 13.63 -6.41 -14.07
CA HIS A 316 13.39 -7.76 -13.60
C HIS A 316 14.32 -8.10 -12.44
N LEU A 317 13.76 -8.73 -11.42
CA LEU A 317 14.52 -9.19 -10.28
C LEU A 317 15.45 -10.34 -10.69
N GLU A 318 16.73 -10.22 -10.37
CA GLU A 318 17.74 -11.23 -10.66
C GLU A 318 17.34 -12.61 -10.07
N PRO A 319 17.61 -13.73 -10.78
CA PRO A 319 17.14 -15.05 -10.37
C PRO A 319 17.55 -15.45 -8.95
N ILE A 320 18.76 -15.08 -8.52
CA ILE A 320 19.25 -15.38 -7.17
C ILE A 320 18.39 -14.69 -6.10
N TRP A 321 17.99 -13.43 -6.31
CA TRP A 321 17.15 -12.71 -5.35
C TRP A 321 15.72 -13.22 -5.34
N ARG A 322 15.19 -13.55 -6.52
CA ARG A 322 13.87 -14.17 -6.65
C ARG A 322 13.77 -15.45 -5.83
N SER A 323 14.69 -16.40 -6.07
CA SER A 323 14.73 -17.66 -5.33
C SER A 323 14.85 -17.44 -3.83
N ARG A 324 15.73 -16.53 -3.37
CA ARG A 324 15.88 -16.24 -1.94
C ARG A 324 14.62 -15.66 -1.29
N ILE A 325 13.89 -14.81 -2.01
CA ILE A 325 12.64 -14.23 -1.51
C ILE A 325 11.55 -15.30 -1.44
N GLU A 326 11.43 -16.13 -2.46
CA GLU A 326 10.48 -17.24 -2.51
C GLU A 326 10.76 -18.27 -1.39
N ASP A 327 12.04 -18.61 -1.15
CA ASP A 327 12.46 -19.47 -0.04
C ASP A 327 12.06 -18.91 1.33
N MET A 328 12.25 -17.59 1.53
CA MET A 328 11.85 -16.92 2.77
C MET A 328 10.33 -16.98 2.97
N GLU A 329 9.54 -16.70 1.92
CA GLU A 329 8.07 -16.77 1.98
C GLU A 329 7.60 -18.20 2.26
N ALA A 330 8.14 -19.20 1.55
CA ALA A 330 7.82 -20.61 1.77
C ALA A 330 8.14 -21.08 3.20
N SER A 331 9.18 -20.51 3.81
CA SER A 331 9.60 -20.79 5.18
C SER A 331 8.84 -19.97 6.24
N GLY A 332 7.94 -19.07 5.83
CA GLY A 332 7.26 -18.14 6.75
C GLY A 332 8.17 -17.11 7.40
N ILE A 333 9.36 -16.87 6.83
CA ILE A 333 10.33 -15.89 7.32
C ILE A 333 9.97 -14.53 6.70
N PRO A 334 9.82 -13.46 7.50
CA PRO A 334 9.49 -12.15 6.96
C PRO A 334 10.64 -11.60 6.11
N VAL A 335 10.33 -11.23 4.87
CA VAL A 335 11.26 -10.54 3.98
C VAL A 335 11.44 -9.10 4.46
N THR A 336 12.64 -8.75 4.90
CA THR A 336 13.01 -7.44 5.44
C THR A 336 14.32 -6.96 4.81
N SER A 337 14.53 -5.65 4.83
CA SER A 337 15.77 -5.01 4.38
C SER A 337 17.03 -5.62 5.02
N GLN A 338 17.00 -5.86 6.33
CA GLN A 338 18.12 -6.45 7.06
C GLN A 338 18.42 -7.88 6.60
N ARG A 339 17.39 -8.74 6.47
CA ARG A 339 17.60 -10.14 6.06
C ARG A 339 18.20 -10.25 4.67
N LEU A 340 17.79 -9.38 3.75
CA LEU A 340 18.33 -9.35 2.39
C LEU A 340 19.80 -8.90 2.38
N LEU A 341 20.19 -7.96 3.26
CA LEU A 341 21.59 -7.61 3.48
C LEU A 341 22.39 -8.77 4.07
N ASP A 342 21.85 -9.48 5.07
CA ASP A 342 22.53 -10.63 5.68
C ASP A 342 22.83 -11.72 4.63
N VAL A 343 21.86 -11.99 3.73
CA VAL A 343 22.02 -12.91 2.59
C VAL A 343 23.09 -12.42 1.61
N PHE A 344 23.10 -11.12 1.29
CA PHE A 344 24.13 -10.53 0.44
C PHE A 344 25.53 -10.72 1.04
N GLU A 345 25.71 -10.33 2.30
CA GLU A 345 27.00 -10.39 2.99
C GLU A 345 27.52 -11.83 3.15
N SER A 346 26.62 -12.78 3.42
CA SER A 346 26.96 -14.22 3.48
C SER A 346 27.40 -14.77 2.13
N SER A 347 26.77 -14.31 1.04
CA SER A 347 27.13 -14.72 -0.32
C SER A 347 28.51 -14.20 -0.72
N GLN A 348 28.86 -12.97 -0.31
CA GLN A 348 30.18 -12.39 -0.58
C GLN A 348 31.31 -13.14 0.14
N ARG A 349 31.12 -13.50 1.42
CA ARG A 349 32.12 -14.26 2.20
C ARG A 349 32.42 -15.63 1.60
N THR A 350 31.40 -16.27 1.03
CA THR A 350 31.55 -17.60 0.41
C THR A 350 32.35 -17.51 -0.91
N SER A 351 32.17 -16.41 -1.65
CA SER A 351 32.91 -16.15 -2.89
C SER A 351 34.41 -15.93 -2.62
N THR A 352 34.74 -15.12 -1.61
CA THR A 352 36.14 -14.79 -1.28
C THR A 352 36.91 -16.00 -0.74
N ALA A 353 36.29 -16.84 0.10
CA ALA A 353 36.94 -18.04 0.63
C ALA A 353 37.35 -19.04 -0.47
N ARG A 354 36.53 -19.18 -1.53
CA ARG A 354 36.83 -20.07 -2.65
C ARG A 354 38.00 -19.59 -3.51
N THR A 355 38.18 -18.29 -3.65
CA THR A 355 39.33 -17.73 -4.39
C THR A 355 40.64 -17.90 -3.64
N ASP A 356 40.62 -17.82 -2.31
CA ASP A 356 41.83 -17.97 -1.49
C ASP A 356 42.30 -19.43 -1.46
N ASP A 357 41.39 -20.40 -1.35
CA ASP A 357 41.71 -21.83 -1.44
C ASP A 357 42.27 -22.22 -2.83
N ALA A 358 41.71 -21.64 -3.89
CA ALA A 358 42.19 -21.86 -5.26
C ALA A 358 43.59 -21.26 -5.48
N LEU A 359 43.89 -20.12 -4.86
CA LEU A 359 45.22 -19.50 -4.93
C LEU A 359 46.24 -20.26 -4.08
N ALA A 360 45.88 -20.69 -2.86
CA ALA A 360 46.74 -21.49 -1.99
C ALA A 360 47.13 -22.83 -2.63
N THR A 361 46.20 -23.48 -3.33
CA THR A 361 46.47 -24.75 -4.04
C THR A 361 47.44 -24.57 -5.23
N ARG A 362 47.52 -23.38 -5.82
CA ARG A 362 48.42 -23.10 -6.95
C ARG A 362 49.84 -22.74 -6.52
N THR A 363 50.00 -22.11 -5.35
CA THR A 363 51.32 -21.73 -4.81
C THR A 363 52.10 -22.92 -4.24
N GLY A 364 51.44 -24.05 -3.96
CA GLY A 364 52.08 -25.29 -3.50
C GLY A 364 52.76 -26.15 -4.57
N ARG A 365 52.72 -25.78 -5.87
CA ARG A 365 53.19 -26.65 -6.97
C ARG A 365 54.24 -26.03 -7.89
N THR A 366 54.96 -25.00 -7.45
CA THR A 366 56.07 -24.42 -8.23
C THR A 366 57.31 -24.25 -7.36
N VAL A 367 57.94 -25.39 -7.04
CA VAL A 367 59.34 -25.44 -6.63
C VAL A 367 60.02 -26.46 -7.54
N LEU A 368 61.11 -25.99 -8.19
CA LEU A 368 62.02 -26.65 -9.13
C LEU A 368 61.59 -26.63 -10.61
N THR A 369 62.05 -25.62 -11.37
CA THR A 369 63.23 -25.77 -12.25
C THR A 369 63.66 -24.36 -12.70
N VAL A 370 64.76 -23.86 -12.13
CA VAL A 370 65.46 -22.66 -12.61
C VAL A 370 66.39 -23.11 -13.72
N SER A 371 66.17 -22.63 -14.94
CA SER A 371 67.20 -22.57 -15.97
C SER A 371 67.30 -21.14 -16.49
N SER A 372 68.48 -20.59 -16.24
CA SER A 372 69.05 -19.33 -16.67
C SER A 372 69.16 -19.21 -18.19
N VAL A 373 68.71 -18.10 -18.78
CA VAL A 373 69.41 -17.44 -19.90
C VAL A 373 69.12 -15.94 -19.88
N ASP A 374 70.19 -15.16 -20.03
CA ASP A 374 70.26 -13.71 -20.23
C ASP A 374 69.57 -13.25 -21.53
N GLU A 375 68.96 -12.06 -21.51
CA GLU A 375 69.28 -10.94 -22.42
C GLU A 375 68.33 -9.73 -22.18
N ALA A 376 68.90 -8.54 -22.34
CA ALA A 376 68.24 -7.23 -22.34
C ALA A 376 68.58 -6.51 -23.67
N PRO A 377 68.12 -5.28 -23.98
CA PRO A 377 66.88 -4.55 -23.61
C PRO A 377 66.16 -3.95 -24.85
N LYS A 378 64.96 -3.34 -24.67
CA LYS A 378 64.57 -2.03 -25.29
C LYS A 378 63.16 -1.53 -24.89
N THR A 379 63.16 -0.44 -24.12
CA THR A 379 62.37 0.82 -24.18
C THR A 379 60.87 0.90 -24.56
N SER A 380 60.10 1.44 -23.60
CA SER A 380 58.99 2.44 -23.64
C SER A 380 57.68 2.08 -24.38
N VAL A 381 56.46 2.41 -23.91
CA VAL A 381 55.94 3.65 -23.31
C VAL A 381 54.76 3.36 -22.36
N ASP A 382 54.81 4.02 -21.21
CA ASP A 382 53.80 4.61 -20.33
C ASP A 382 52.28 4.31 -20.51
N ALA A 383 51.66 3.83 -19.42
CA ALA A 383 50.27 4.14 -19.02
C ALA A 383 50.10 3.81 -17.53
N THR A 384 50.16 4.85 -16.70
CA THR A 384 50.01 4.79 -15.24
C THR A 384 48.62 4.27 -14.84
N ARG A 385 48.59 3.07 -14.25
CA ARG A 385 47.40 2.44 -13.65
C ARG A 385 47.50 2.56 -12.11
N PRO A 386 46.44 2.94 -11.38
CA PRO A 386 46.51 3.10 -9.94
C PRO A 386 46.74 1.75 -9.26
N ALA A 387 47.68 1.73 -8.31
CA ALA A 387 48.08 0.55 -7.56
C ALA A 387 46.90 -0.06 -6.78
N PRO A 388 46.82 -1.39 -6.68
CA PRO A 388 45.85 -2.05 -5.81
C PRO A 388 46.17 -1.74 -4.35
N VAL A 389 45.16 -1.32 -3.60
CA VAL A 389 45.22 -1.22 -2.14
C VAL A 389 45.34 -2.64 -1.60
N VAL A 390 46.55 -3.01 -1.21
CA VAL A 390 46.82 -4.24 -0.46
C VAL A 390 46.26 -4.02 0.95
N VAL A 391 45.15 -4.69 1.26
CA VAL A 391 44.62 -4.73 2.62
C VAL A 391 45.46 -5.75 3.39
N ASP A 392 46.20 -5.24 4.37
CA ASP A 392 47.10 -6.01 5.21
C ASP A 392 46.32 -7.00 6.10
N VAL A 393 46.49 -8.29 5.82
CA VAL A 393 45.86 -9.42 6.53
C VAL A 393 46.36 -9.52 7.99
N ALA A 394 47.49 -8.88 8.33
CA ALA A 394 47.97 -8.83 9.71
C ALA A 394 47.03 -8.03 10.64
N ASN A 395 46.24 -7.09 10.10
CA ASN A 395 45.35 -6.26 10.91
C ASN A 395 44.09 -6.98 11.37
N THR A 396 43.56 -7.95 10.62
CA THR A 396 42.36 -8.72 11.04
C THR A 396 42.67 -9.70 12.17
N ALA A 397 43.83 -10.34 12.15
CA ALA A 397 44.28 -11.20 13.25
C ALA A 397 44.47 -10.39 14.54
N THR A 398 45.03 -9.19 14.44
CA THR A 398 45.23 -8.27 15.57
C THR A 398 43.89 -7.82 16.19
N VAL A 399 42.89 -7.51 15.35
CA VAL A 399 41.55 -7.12 15.83
C VAL A 399 40.83 -8.28 16.51
N LEU A 400 40.90 -9.49 15.95
CA LEU A 400 40.29 -10.68 16.57
C LEU A 400 40.95 -11.05 17.90
N SER A 401 42.28 -10.91 18.00
CA SER A 401 43.00 -11.11 19.26
C SER A 401 42.57 -10.07 20.31
N ALA A 402 42.50 -8.79 19.94
CA ALA A 402 42.07 -7.73 20.85
C ALA A 402 40.63 -7.94 21.35
N ILE A 403 39.72 -8.43 20.49
CA ILE A 403 38.35 -8.77 20.89
C ILE A 403 38.34 -9.94 21.88
N ALA A 404 39.16 -10.97 21.65
CA ALA A 404 39.28 -12.11 22.55
C ALA A 404 39.83 -11.71 23.94
N ASP A 405 40.79 -10.79 23.98
CA ASP A 405 41.35 -10.25 25.22
C ASP A 405 40.31 -9.41 25.99
N ILE A 406 39.56 -8.57 25.29
CA ILE A 406 38.45 -7.80 25.88
C ILE A 406 37.40 -8.74 26.49
N ILE A 407 36.95 -9.76 25.75
CA ILE A 407 35.96 -10.73 26.25
C ILE A 407 36.51 -11.49 27.46
N SER A 408 37.80 -11.85 27.43
CA SER A 408 38.46 -12.57 28.52
C SER A 408 38.56 -11.72 29.79
N SER A 409 38.76 -10.40 29.64
CA SER A 409 38.86 -9.43 30.75
C SER A 409 37.51 -9.11 31.44
N LEU A 410 36.38 -9.49 30.84
CA LEU A 410 35.06 -9.24 31.44
C LEU A 410 34.84 -10.07 32.71
N SER A 411 34.19 -9.47 33.70
CA SER A 411 33.74 -10.16 34.91
C SER A 411 32.68 -11.22 34.59
N ALA A 412 32.48 -12.18 35.49
CA ALA A 412 31.47 -13.23 35.31
C ALA A 412 30.04 -12.66 35.10
N SER A 413 29.71 -11.56 35.79
CA SER A 413 28.42 -10.88 35.62
C SER A 413 28.27 -10.25 34.23
N GLN A 414 29.32 -9.59 33.72
CA GLN A 414 29.32 -9.00 32.38
C GLN A 414 29.28 -10.06 31.27
N LYS A 415 29.99 -11.19 31.45
CA LYS A 415 29.93 -12.33 30.54
C LYS A 415 28.51 -12.91 30.49
N CYS A 416 27.85 -13.03 31.65
CA CYS A 416 26.47 -13.50 31.74
C CYS A 416 25.46 -12.55 31.05
N GLN A 417 25.64 -11.23 31.20
CA GLN A 417 24.82 -10.23 30.49
C GLN A 417 25.03 -10.26 28.97
N LEU A 418 26.30 -10.38 28.53
CA LEU A 418 26.64 -10.49 27.12
C LEU A 418 26.02 -11.75 26.49
N GLN A 419 26.04 -12.87 27.23
CA GLN A 419 25.44 -14.13 26.81
C GLN A 419 23.91 -14.04 26.73
N GLY A 420 23.24 -13.40 27.69
CA GLY A 420 21.80 -13.14 27.63
C GLY A 420 21.38 -12.33 26.39
N LEU A 421 22.15 -11.30 26.03
CA LEU A 421 21.89 -10.50 24.82
C LEU A 421 22.09 -11.28 23.51
N LEU A 422 22.98 -12.28 23.51
CA LEU A 422 23.19 -13.16 22.36
C LEU A 422 22.08 -14.22 22.25
N GLU A 423 21.57 -14.72 23.37
CA GLU A 423 20.53 -15.74 23.43
C GLU A 423 19.12 -15.18 23.18
N GLU A 424 18.81 -13.94 23.60
CA GLU A 424 17.53 -13.25 23.34
C GLU A 424 17.23 -13.06 21.84
N ARG A 425 18.21 -13.24 20.95
CA ARG A 425 18.01 -13.19 19.50
C ARG A 425 17.52 -14.51 18.88
N THR A 426 17.26 -15.53 19.68
CA THR A 426 16.73 -16.82 19.22
C THR A 426 15.26 -16.94 19.61
N PRO A 427 14.29 -16.82 18.68
CA PRO A 427 12.88 -16.92 19.04
C PRO A 427 12.51 -18.38 19.37
N GLN A 428 12.45 -18.73 20.66
CA GLN A 428 11.80 -19.95 21.12
C GLN A 428 10.28 -19.80 21.02
N ARG A 429 9.66 -20.61 20.15
CA ARG A 429 8.21 -20.82 20.09
C ARG A 429 7.73 -21.52 21.37
N ALA A 430 6.98 -20.80 22.20
CA ALA A 430 6.14 -21.42 23.22
C ALA A 430 4.80 -21.85 22.59
N PHE A 431 4.64 -23.15 22.32
CA PHE A 431 3.31 -23.75 22.16
C PHE A 431 2.72 -23.95 23.55
N SER A 432 1.75 -23.11 23.92
CA SER A 432 0.90 -23.33 25.09
C SER A 432 -0.41 -23.98 24.63
N SER A 433 -0.66 -25.16 25.14
CA SER A 433 -1.86 -25.97 24.96
C SER A 433 -3.11 -25.26 25.48
N LEU A 434 -4.15 -25.20 24.65
CA LEU A 434 -5.52 -24.80 25.04
C LEU A 434 -6.16 -25.91 25.89
N PRO A 435 -6.91 -25.59 26.96
CA PRO A 435 -7.68 -26.58 27.69
C PRO A 435 -8.97 -26.96 26.93
N ARG A 436 -9.26 -28.26 26.98
CA ARG A 436 -10.43 -28.94 26.41
C ARG A 436 -11.75 -28.35 26.94
N SER A 437 -12.65 -28.08 26.00
CA SER A 437 -14.06 -27.75 26.20
C SER A 437 -14.78 -28.79 27.08
N THR A 438 -15.39 -28.34 28.16
CA THR A 438 -16.25 -29.15 29.04
C THR A 438 -17.68 -29.12 28.50
N ARG A 439 -18.26 -30.32 28.31
CA ARG A 439 -19.67 -30.53 27.97
C ARG A 439 -20.57 -29.97 29.08
N LEU A 440 -21.55 -29.16 28.71
CA LEU A 440 -22.71 -28.83 29.54
C LEU A 440 -23.76 -29.95 29.40
N VAL A 441 -24.19 -30.48 30.53
CA VAL A 441 -25.40 -31.32 30.70
C VAL A 441 -26.57 -30.38 30.98
N PRO A 442 -27.79 -30.64 30.48
CA PRO A 442 -28.96 -29.82 30.79
C PRO A 442 -29.54 -30.22 32.15
N ALA A 443 -29.97 -29.24 32.94
CA ALA A 443 -30.82 -29.46 34.10
C ALA A 443 -32.19 -28.81 33.89
N VAL A 444 -33.17 -29.56 34.40
CA VAL A 444 -34.63 -29.41 34.51
C VAL A 444 -35.11 -28.00 34.84
#